data_AF-A0A2X4U790-F1
#
_entry.id   AF-A0A2X4U790-F1
#
_cell.length_a   1.000
_cell.length_b   1.000
_cell.length_c   1.000
_cell.angle_alpha   90.00
_cell.angle_beta   90.00
_cell.angle_gamma   90.00
#
_symmetry.space_group_name_H-M   'P 1'
#
loop_
_entity.id
_entity.type
_entity.pdbx_description
1 polymer ?
#
loop_
_entity_poly.entity_id
_entity_poly.type
_entity_poly.pdbx_seq_one_letter_code
_entity_poly.pdbx_strand_id
1 'polypeptide(L)'
;MMTATTEDDVRRAIRDAMDRLVAGEPLYSDGKLTIKSLAEEAQIKRWLLTHRHTDLQAEFRARIANTDAPPALVALRDERDDAQRRIDELTADVTALQETVHQLERIIQVLALENDQLREGQHSGRVVPIGPRQGHPQ
;
A
#
# COMPACT_ATOMS: atom_id res chain seq x y z
N MET A 1 33.01 31.14 33.17
CA MET A 1 32.83 29.69 32.95
C MET A 1 31.42 29.31 32.49
N MET A 2 30.34 30.04 32.82
CA MET A 2 28.95 29.64 32.50
C MET A 2 28.61 29.54 31.00
N THR A 3 29.24 30.32 30.12
CA THR A 3 28.94 30.32 28.67
C THR A 3 29.49 29.11 27.92
N ALA A 4 30.62 28.55 28.38
CA ALA A 4 31.24 27.37 27.77
C ALA A 4 30.38 26.11 28.00
N THR A 5 29.83 25.96 29.21
CA THR A 5 28.93 24.85 29.56
C THR A 5 27.68 24.84 28.68
N THR A 6 27.06 26.00 28.45
CA THR A 6 25.89 26.09 27.56
C THR A 6 26.22 25.77 26.10
N GLU A 7 27.43 26.11 25.65
CA GLU A 7 27.85 25.82 24.28
C GLU A 7 28.14 24.33 24.07
N ASP A 8 28.80 23.68 25.04
CA ASP A 8 29.02 22.24 25.01
C ASP A 8 27.69 21.45 25.10
N ASP A 9 26.73 21.95 25.87
CA ASP A 9 25.38 21.38 25.94
C ASP A 9 24.64 21.46 24.60
N VAL A 10 24.73 22.60 23.92
CA VAL A 10 24.15 22.76 22.56
C VAL A 10 24.83 21.81 21.57
N ARG A 11 26.15 21.70 21.61
CA ARG A 11 26.89 20.80 20.72
C ARG A 11 26.53 19.33 20.97
N ARG A 12 26.31 18.94 22.22
CA ARG A 12 25.82 17.60 22.57
C ARG A 12 24.41 17.36 22.03
N ALA A 13 23.48 18.29 22.27
CA ALA A 13 22.11 18.18 21.76
C ALA A 13 22.06 18.04 20.22
N ILE A 14 22.94 18.76 19.51
CA ILE A 14 23.08 18.65 18.06
C ILE A 14 23.57 17.24 17.66
N ARG A 15 24.55 16.66 18.36
CA ARG A 15 25.05 15.31 18.05
C ARG A 15 24.01 14.23 18.34
N ASP A 16 23.32 14.32 19.48
CA ASP A 16 22.24 13.38 19.82
C ASP A 16 21.11 13.44 18.79
N ALA A 17 20.81 14.64 18.27
CA ALA A 17 19.85 14.84 17.19
C ALA A 17 20.33 14.22 15.85
N MET A 18 21.63 14.30 15.54
CA MET A 18 22.19 13.61 14.37
C MET A 18 22.05 12.10 14.50
N ASP A 19 22.36 11.54 15.66
CA ASP A 19 22.28 10.10 15.91
C ASP A 19 20.85 9.60 15.72
N ARG A 20 19.85 10.30 16.28
CA ARG A 20 18.43 9.98 16.08
C ARG A 20 17.98 10.08 14.63
N LEU A 21 18.36 11.16 13.94
CA LEU A 21 18.00 11.35 12.53
C LEU A 21 18.60 10.28 11.63
N VAL A 22 19.88 9.95 11.86
CA VAL A 22 20.55 8.87 11.12
C VAL A 22 19.92 7.53 11.48
N ALA A 23 19.57 7.26 12.74
CA ALA A 23 18.89 6.03 13.14
C ALA A 23 17.45 5.91 12.61
N GLY A 24 16.83 7.01 12.16
CA GLY A 24 15.44 7.02 11.70
C GLY A 24 14.41 7.14 12.83
N GLU A 25 14.82 7.59 14.02
CA GLU A 25 13.96 7.76 15.21
C GLU A 25 13.83 9.24 15.61
N PRO A 26 13.28 10.13 14.75
CA PRO A 26 13.13 11.55 15.07
C PRO A 26 12.09 11.79 16.17
N LEU A 27 12.35 12.78 17.05
CA LEU A 27 11.43 13.18 18.12
C LEU A 27 10.72 14.51 17.85
N TYR A 28 11.41 15.46 17.21
CA TYR A 28 10.92 16.84 17.05
C TYR A 28 10.89 17.31 15.59
N SER A 29 11.36 16.49 14.65
CA SER A 29 11.47 16.82 13.23
C SER A 29 10.70 15.85 12.33
N ASP A 30 10.64 16.18 11.04
CA ASP A 30 10.02 15.34 10.01
C ASP A 30 10.86 14.13 9.58
N GLY A 31 11.96 13.83 10.30
CA GLY A 31 12.83 12.68 10.03
C GLY A 31 13.71 12.80 8.79
N LYS A 32 13.63 13.92 8.05
CA LYS A 32 14.44 14.09 6.84
C LYS A 32 15.89 14.39 7.22
N LEU A 33 16.82 13.87 6.42
CA LEU A 33 18.25 14.16 6.59
C LEU A 33 18.63 15.52 5.98
N THR A 34 18.04 16.59 6.50
CA THR A 34 18.32 17.97 6.08
C THR A 34 18.80 18.83 7.25
N ILE A 35 19.52 19.91 6.95
CA ILE A 35 19.97 20.87 7.99
C ILE A 35 18.79 21.53 8.72
N LYS A 36 17.64 21.67 8.04
CA LYS A 36 16.42 22.20 8.66
C LYS A 36 15.91 21.22 9.73
N SER A 37 15.73 19.95 9.33
CA SER A 37 15.26 18.89 10.21
C SER A 37 16.22 18.65 11.37
N LEU A 38 17.54 18.73 11.17
CA LEU A 38 18.53 18.67 12.25
C LEU A 38 18.39 19.82 13.26
N ALA A 39 18.13 21.04 12.79
CA ALA A 39 17.91 22.17 13.68
C ALA A 39 16.63 22.01 14.50
N GLU A 40 15.55 21.53 13.87
CA GLU A 40 14.27 21.22 14.53
C GLU A 40 14.44 20.09 15.55
N GLU A 41 15.17 19.02 15.19
CA GLU A 41 15.43 17.86 16.04
C GLU A 41 16.28 18.20 17.27
N ALA A 42 17.27 19.08 17.10
CA ALA A 42 18.08 19.61 18.20
C ALA A 42 17.41 20.78 18.95
N GLN A 43 16.21 21.19 18.53
CA GLN A 43 15.46 22.33 19.06
C GLN A 43 16.25 23.65 19.08
N ILE A 44 17.05 23.89 18.04
CA ILE A 44 17.84 25.12 17.85
C ILE A 44 17.43 25.86 16.58
N LYS A 45 17.83 27.14 16.50
CA LYS A 45 17.64 27.91 15.26
C LYS A 45 18.62 27.43 14.19
N ARG A 46 18.13 27.20 12.97
CA ARG A 46 18.94 26.76 11.80
C ARG A 46 20.20 27.60 11.57
N TRP A 47 20.15 28.92 11.80
CA TRP A 47 21.30 29.79 11.58
C TRP A 47 22.51 29.43 12.45
N LEU A 48 22.32 28.79 13.60
CA LEU A 48 23.42 28.32 14.46
C LEU A 48 24.26 27.27 13.73
N LEU A 49 23.62 26.33 13.03
CA LEU A 49 24.34 25.30 12.26
C LEU A 49 25.10 25.89 11.06
N THR A 50 24.62 26.99 10.48
CA THR A 50 25.26 27.60 9.29
C THR A 50 26.30 28.66 9.61
N HIS A 51 26.34 29.22 10.82
CA HIS A 51 27.27 30.30 11.19
C HIS A 51 28.13 30.02 12.41
N ARG A 52 27.67 29.19 13.36
CA ARG A 52 28.38 28.95 14.63
C ARG A 52 28.90 27.51 14.75
N HIS A 53 28.09 26.55 14.37
CA HIS A 53 28.38 25.10 14.44
C HIS A 53 28.52 24.50 13.04
N THR A 54 29.31 25.17 12.19
CA THR A 54 29.55 24.77 10.80
C THR A 54 30.32 23.46 10.70
N ASP A 55 31.12 23.15 11.71
CA ASP A 55 31.81 21.88 11.88
C ASP A 55 30.81 20.73 12.08
N LEU A 56 29.78 20.92 12.92
CA LEU A 56 28.72 19.96 13.13
C LEU A 56 27.84 19.81 11.88
N GLN A 57 27.59 20.90 11.13
CA GLN A 57 26.96 20.80 9.82
C GLN A 57 27.77 19.94 8.84
N ALA A 58 29.10 20.08 8.83
CA ALA A 58 29.98 19.28 7.98
C ALA A 58 30.01 17.80 8.43
N GLU A 59 30.07 17.55 9.74
CA GLU A 59 29.98 16.22 10.33
C GLU A 59 28.68 15.51 9.90
N PHE A 60 27.53 16.19 10.01
CA PHE A 60 26.25 15.63 9.60
C PHE A 60 26.22 15.28 8.11
N ARG A 61 26.74 16.18 7.25
CA ARG A 61 26.83 15.90 5.81
C ARG A 61 27.74 14.71 5.49
N ALA A 62 28.87 14.59 6.20
CA ALA A 62 29.76 13.45 6.05
C ALA A 62 29.09 12.15 6.50
N ARG A 63 28.36 12.17 7.62
CA ARG A 63 27.57 11.02 8.08
C ARG A 63 26.51 10.61 7.06
N ILE A 64 25.76 11.56 6.49
CA ILE A 64 24.79 11.28 5.41
C ILE A 64 25.49 10.66 4.20
N ALA A 65 26.62 11.22 3.78
CA ALA A 65 27.36 10.73 2.61
C ALA A 65 27.98 9.34 2.82
N ASN A 66 28.36 9.01 4.05
CA ASN A 66 28.90 7.70 4.43
C ASN A 66 27.82 6.68 4.81
N THR A 67 26.56 7.09 4.90
CA THR A 67 25.44 6.20 5.16
C THR A 67 24.86 5.78 3.80
N ASP A 68 25.25 4.61 3.30
CA ASP A 68 24.85 4.09 1.98
C ASP A 68 23.32 4.02 1.78
N ALA A 69 22.54 4.02 2.87
CA ALA A 69 21.12 4.35 2.86
C ALA A 69 20.69 4.78 4.29
N PRO A 70 20.08 5.96 4.48
CA PRO A 70 19.41 6.32 5.72
C PRO A 70 18.49 5.18 6.19
N PRO A 71 18.60 4.70 7.44
CA PRO A 71 17.65 3.76 8.04
C PRO A 71 16.18 4.10 7.79
N ALA A 72 15.81 5.39 7.83
CA ALA A 72 14.47 5.84 7.45
C ALA A 72 14.11 5.55 5.97
N LEU A 73 15.08 5.64 5.05
CA LEU A 73 14.89 5.22 3.65
C LEU A 73 14.90 3.69 3.48
N VAL A 74 15.56 2.95 4.37
CA VAL A 74 15.48 1.47 4.37
C VAL A 74 14.11 1.03 4.86
N ALA A 75 13.63 1.53 5.99
CA ALA A 75 12.28 1.25 6.49
C ALA A 75 11.20 1.66 5.49
N LEU A 76 11.31 2.83 4.86
CA LEU A 76 10.38 3.26 3.80
C LEU A 76 10.47 2.38 2.54
N ARG A 77 11.66 1.83 2.22
CA ARG A 77 11.81 0.87 1.11
C ARG A 77 11.14 -0.46 1.45
N ASP A 78 11.34 -0.95 2.67
CA ASP A 78 10.74 -2.20 3.14
C ASP A 78 9.20 -2.08 3.18
N GLU A 79 8.66 -0.99 3.72
CA GLU A 79 7.22 -0.69 3.69
C GLU A 79 6.68 -0.59 2.26
N ARG A 80 7.43 0.04 1.35
CA ARG A 80 7.06 0.12 -0.07
C ARG A 80 7.05 -1.26 -0.71
N ASP A 81 8.04 -2.09 -0.42
CA ASP A 81 8.16 -3.45 -0.97
C ASP A 81 7.06 -4.37 -0.42
N ASP A 82 6.72 -4.25 0.86
CA ASP A 82 5.56 -4.92 1.48
C ASP A 82 4.25 -4.47 0.83
N ALA A 83 4.05 -3.15 0.68
CA ALA A 83 2.86 -2.61 0.04
C ALA A 83 2.73 -3.04 -1.43
N GLN A 84 3.85 -3.09 -2.17
CA GLN A 84 3.87 -3.56 -3.55
C GLN A 84 3.52 -5.04 -3.63
N ARG A 85 4.09 -5.88 -2.76
CA ARG A 85 3.72 -7.31 -2.67
C ARG A 85 2.23 -7.48 -2.41
N ARG A 86 1.65 -6.65 -1.53
CA ARG A 86 0.21 -6.71 -1.23
C ARG A 86 -0.66 -6.30 -2.42
N ILE A 87 -0.24 -5.29 -3.18
CA ILE A 87 -0.92 -4.88 -4.42
C ILE A 87 -0.88 -6.01 -5.45
N ASP A 88 0.27 -6.66 -5.61
CA ASP A 88 0.43 -7.76 -6.58
C ASP A 88 -0.46 -8.96 -6.20
N GLU A 89 -0.50 -9.34 -4.92
CA GLU A 89 -1.41 -10.36 -4.39
C GLU A 89 -2.88 -10.02 -4.65
N LEU A 90 -3.31 -8.81 -4.28
CA LEU A 90 -4.70 -8.38 -4.47
C LEU A 90 -5.08 -8.30 -5.94
N THR A 91 -4.15 -7.91 -6.80
CA THR A 91 -4.38 -7.87 -8.26
C THR A 91 -4.55 -9.28 -8.83
N ALA A 92 -3.75 -10.24 -8.36
CA ALA A 92 -3.92 -11.65 -8.73
C ALA A 92 -5.28 -12.19 -8.27
N ASP A 93 -5.68 -11.90 -7.03
CA ASP A 93 -6.98 -12.33 -6.48
C ASP A 93 -8.16 -11.75 -7.26
N VAL A 94 -8.13 -10.45 -7.56
CA VAL A 94 -9.18 -9.79 -8.36
C VAL A 94 -9.27 -10.42 -9.75
N THR A 95 -8.14 -10.72 -10.37
CA THR A 95 -8.10 -11.35 -11.70
C THR A 95 -8.72 -12.75 -11.66
N ALA A 96 -8.35 -13.58 -10.68
CA ALA A 96 -8.92 -14.93 -10.50
C ALA A 96 -10.44 -14.90 -10.21
N LEU A 97 -10.89 -13.93 -9.41
CA LEU A 97 -12.31 -13.73 -9.14
C LEU A 97 -13.07 -13.31 -10.40
N GLN A 98 -12.51 -12.40 -11.21
CA GLN A 98 -13.11 -12.00 -12.49
C GLN A 98 -13.23 -13.17 -13.47
N GLU A 99 -12.20 -14.02 -13.57
CA GLU A 99 -12.25 -15.23 -14.38
C GLU A 99 -13.36 -16.19 -13.91
N THR A 100 -13.49 -16.36 -12.60
CA THR A 100 -14.55 -17.19 -11.99
C THR A 100 -15.93 -16.64 -12.30
N VAL A 101 -16.13 -15.32 -12.17
CA VAL A 101 -17.39 -14.64 -12.51
C VAL A 101 -17.74 -14.88 -13.98
N HIS A 102 -16.80 -14.65 -14.90
CA HIS A 102 -17.02 -14.89 -16.33
C HIS A 102 -17.31 -16.37 -16.65
N GLN A 103 -16.77 -17.31 -15.88
CA GLN A 103 -17.11 -18.73 -16.02
C GLN A 103 -18.53 -19.02 -15.56
N LEU A 104 -18.95 -18.49 -14.41
CA LEU A 104 -20.30 -18.65 -13.88
C LEU A 104 -21.34 -18.01 -14.79
N GLU A 105 -21.08 -16.82 -15.33
CA GLU A 105 -21.95 -16.15 -16.30
C GLU A 105 -22.18 -17.03 -17.54
N ARG A 106 -21.12 -17.64 -18.09
CA ARG A 106 -21.25 -18.57 -19.21
C ARG A 106 -22.11 -19.79 -18.86
N ILE A 107 -21.91 -20.38 -17.69
CA ILE A 107 -22.71 -21.52 -17.23
C ILE A 107 -24.18 -21.13 -17.08
N ILE A 108 -24.46 -19.97 -16.47
CA ILE A 108 -25.83 -19.46 -16.32
C ILE A 108 -26.48 -19.27 -17.70
N GLN A 109 -25.76 -18.71 -18.67
CA GLN A 109 -26.27 -18.51 -20.03
C GLN A 109 -26.64 -19.83 -20.71
N VAL A 110 -25.79 -20.87 -20.57
CA VAL A 110 -26.07 -22.21 -21.12
C VAL A 110 -27.29 -22.83 -20.43
N LEU A 111 -27.35 -22.80 -19.11
CA LEU A 111 -28.47 -23.35 -18.34
C LEU A 111 -29.79 -22.64 -18.65
N ALA A 112 -29.76 -21.32 -18.90
CA ALA A 112 -30.94 -20.57 -19.30
C ALA A 112 -31.46 -21.05 -20.67
N LEU A 113 -30.58 -21.22 -21.65
CA LEU A 113 -30.94 -21.74 -22.98
C LEU A 113 -31.51 -23.16 -22.90
N GLU A 114 -30.88 -24.04 -22.11
CA GLU A 114 -31.38 -25.40 -21.90
C GLU A 114 -32.77 -25.39 -21.23
N ASN A 115 -32.99 -24.50 -20.25
CA ASN A 115 -34.29 -24.37 -19.59
C ASN A 115 -35.38 -23.92 -20.56
N ASP A 116 -35.08 -22.93 -21.42
CA ASP A 116 -36.01 -22.42 -22.42
C ASP A 116 -36.39 -23.52 -23.43
N GLN A 117 -35.41 -24.29 -23.92
CA GLN A 117 -35.66 -25.43 -24.82
C GLN A 117 -36.54 -26.51 -24.19
N LEU A 118 -36.30 -26.83 -22.91
CA LEU A 118 -37.12 -27.80 -22.18
C LEU A 118 -38.56 -27.31 -22.02
N ARG A 119 -38.76 -26.02 -21.72
CA ARG A 119 -40.11 -25.43 -21.61
C ARG A 119 -40.83 -25.44 -22.96
N GLU A 120 -40.17 -25.05 -24.05
CA GLU A 120 -40.74 -25.09 -25.40
C GLU A 120 -41.15 -26.52 -25.82
N GLY A 121 -40.31 -27.52 -25.52
CA GLY A 121 -40.61 -28.93 -25.76
C GLY A 121 -41.82 -29.43 -24.96
N GLN A 122 -41.97 -28.99 -23.71
CA GLN A 122 -43.15 -29.30 -22.87
C GLN A 122 -44.44 -28.66 -23.41
N HIS A 123 -44.36 -27.45 -24.00
CA HIS A 123 -45.51 -26.77 -24.60
C HIS A 123 -45.91 -27.34 -25.97
N SER A 124 -44.98 -27.97 -26.69
CA SER A 124 -45.23 -28.65 -27.98
C SER A 124 -45.95 -30.00 -27.83
N GLY A 125 -46.03 -30.54 -26.62
CA GLY A 125 -46.82 -31.73 -26.29
C GLY A 125 -48.32 -31.48 -26.45
N ARG A 126 -48.84 -31.53 -27.69
CA ARG A 126 -50.28 -31.46 -27.98
C ARG A 126 -50.97 -32.68 -27.37
N VAL A 127 -51.53 -32.51 -26.18
CA VAL A 127 -52.41 -33.51 -25.56
C VAL A 127 -53.70 -33.56 -26.36
N VAL A 128 -53.84 -34.57 -27.23
CA VAL A 128 -55.08 -34.83 -27.96
C VAL A 128 -56.02 -35.63 -27.03
N PRO A 129 -57.20 -35.10 -26.68
CA PRO A 129 -58.18 -35.87 -25.93
C PRO A 129 -58.62 -37.05 -26.80
N ILE A 130 -58.48 -38.27 -26.28
CA ILE A 130 -59.05 -39.47 -26.92
C ILE A 130 -60.57 -39.37 -26.74
N GLY A 131 -61.22 -38.80 -27.75
CA GLY A 131 -62.68 -38.79 -27.85
C GLY A 131 -63.21 -40.22 -28.08
N PRO A 132 -64.40 -40.56 -27.55
CA PRO A 132 -64.93 -41.91 -27.65
C PRO A 132 -65.17 -42.27 -29.12
N ARG A 133 -64.66 -43.43 -29.53
CA ARG A 133 -64.83 -43.99 -30.88
C ARG A 133 -66.33 -44.11 -31.18
N GLN A 134 -66.83 -43.31 -32.12
CA GLN A 134 -68.15 -43.51 -32.70
C GLN A 134 -68.13 -44.81 -33.51
N GLY A 135 -68.67 -45.88 -32.95
CA GLY A 135 -69.02 -47.08 -33.69
C GLY A 135 -70.35 -46.85 -34.40
N HIS A 136 -70.31 -46.67 -35.72
CA HIS A 136 -71.45 -47.00 -36.59
C HIS A 136 -71.31 -48.46 -37.01
N PRO A 137 -72.33 -49.30 -36.74
CA PRO A 137 -73.24 -49.77 -37.78
C PRO A 137 -74.70 -49.85 -37.26
N GLN A 138 -75.78 -49.92 -38.04
CA GLN A 138 -76.04 -50.26 -39.43
C GLN A 138 -77.34 -49.54 -39.85
#